data_AF-A0A9Q3JWS8-F1
#
_entry.id   AF-A0A9Q3JWS8-F1
#
_cell.length_a   1.000
_cell.length_b   1.000
_cell.length_c   1.000
_cell.angle_alpha   90.00
_cell.angle_beta   90.00
_cell.angle_gamma   90.00
#
_symmetry.space_group_name_H-M   'P 1'
#
loop_
_entity.id
_entity.type
_entity.pdbx_description
1 polymer ?
#
loop_
_entity_poly.entity_id
_entity_poly.type
_entity_poly.pdbx_seq_one_letter_code
_entity_poly.pdbx_strand_id
1 'polypeptide(L)'
;YWLTYNQMNNNLTSQAAVLNTHGLPNDILSNLNPLTLIILIPIPYAAPRLILFEKSPIKRITAGFLVDALAMAWAALTQHWIYQSSICGNRAADFSCPPVDLSVWIQTPSYVLGASSEIFASITGLEYAFTLAPKNMRSLVTALFLFQTAISNAIGEAFNPLSSDPLLM
;
A
#
# COMPACT_ATOMS: atom_id res chain seq x y z
N TYR A 1 -4.48 4.55 -6.83
CA TYR A 1 -3.20 4.94 -6.23
C TYR A 1 -3.39 5.36 -4.79
N TRP A 2 -3.69 6.63 -4.46
CA TRP A 2 -3.81 6.99 -3.03
C TRP A 2 -4.86 6.18 -2.28
N LEU A 3 -5.95 5.75 -2.93
CA LEU A 3 -7.00 4.97 -2.29
C LEU A 3 -6.50 3.59 -1.87
N THR A 4 -5.76 2.94 -2.76
CA THR A 4 -5.16 1.61 -2.59
C THR A 4 -3.95 1.66 -1.67
N TYR A 5 -3.09 2.66 -1.85
CA TYR A 5 -1.96 2.93 -0.99
C TYR A 5 -2.37 3.18 0.47
N ASN A 6 -3.45 3.94 0.71
CA ASN A 6 -3.93 4.23 2.06
C ASN A 6 -4.53 3.01 2.79
N GLN A 7 -4.84 1.91 2.10
CA GLN A 7 -5.30 0.67 2.73
C GLN A 7 -4.26 0.09 3.69
N MET A 8 -2.98 0.35 3.41
CA MET A 8 -1.84 -0.13 4.18
C MET A 8 -1.82 0.36 5.65
N ASN A 9 -2.49 1.48 5.93
CA ASN A 9 -2.58 2.06 7.28
C ASN A 9 -3.91 1.75 7.98
N ASN A 10 -4.92 1.26 7.25
CA ASN A 10 -6.26 1.00 7.78
C ASN A 10 -6.56 -0.50 7.70
N ASN A 11 -6.98 -0.97 6.54
CA ASN A 11 -7.54 -2.31 6.39
C ASN A 11 -6.49 -3.42 6.52
N LEU A 12 -5.24 -3.21 6.10
CA LEU A 12 -4.17 -4.20 6.32
C LEU A 12 -3.84 -4.37 7.82
N THR A 13 -3.94 -3.29 8.59
CA THR A 13 -3.81 -3.36 10.05
C THR A 13 -4.95 -4.17 10.67
N SER A 14 -6.18 -3.99 10.17
CA SER A 14 -7.33 -4.82 10.57
C SER A 14 -7.18 -6.28 10.14
N GLN A 15 -6.66 -6.55 8.95
CA GLN A 15 -6.32 -7.89 8.48
C GLN A 15 -5.22 -8.54 9.33
N ALA A 16 -4.26 -7.76 9.83
CA ALA A 16 -3.24 -8.26 10.76
C ALA A 16 -3.82 -8.73 12.09
N ALA A 17 -4.92 -8.12 12.55
CA ALA A 17 -5.54 -8.46 13.83
C ALA A 17 -6.14 -9.87 13.87
N VAL A 18 -6.49 -10.44 12.71
CA VAL A 18 -7.05 -11.80 12.59
C VAL A 18 -5.98 -12.87 12.32
N LEU A 19 -4.71 -12.46 12.19
CA LEU A 19 -3.55 -13.33 11.96
C LEU A 19 -2.78 -13.59 13.26
N ASN A 20 -1.93 -14.60 13.26
CA ASN A 20 -1.06 -14.90 14.39
C ASN A 20 0.15 -13.94 14.41
N THR A 21 0.09 -12.96 15.31
CA THR A 21 1.11 -11.92 15.47
C THR A 21 2.26 -12.31 16.39
N HIS A 22 2.19 -13.48 17.06
CA HIS A 22 3.21 -13.95 17.98
C HIS A 22 3.62 -12.92 19.07
N GLY A 23 2.65 -12.10 19.51
CA GLY A 23 2.85 -11.06 20.53
C GLY A 23 3.31 -9.70 20.00
N LEU A 24 3.41 -9.53 18.67
CA LEU A 24 3.69 -8.23 18.06
C LEU A 24 2.40 -7.40 17.89
N PRO A 25 2.44 -6.09 18.12
CA PRO A 25 1.36 -5.18 17.72
C PRO A 25 1.14 -5.17 16.20
N ASN A 26 -0.13 -5.12 15.78
CA ASN A 26 -0.55 -5.10 14.36
C ASN A 26 0.08 -3.93 13.58
N ASP A 27 0.23 -2.78 14.25
CA ASP A 27 0.72 -1.54 13.65
C ASP A 27 2.20 -1.62 13.25
N ILE A 28 2.97 -2.56 13.80
CA ILE A 28 4.41 -2.71 13.48
C ILE A 28 4.60 -2.97 11.98
N LEU A 29 3.65 -3.64 11.33
CA LEU A 29 3.73 -3.93 9.90
C LEU A 29 3.72 -2.67 9.04
N SER A 30 3.06 -1.59 9.48
CA SER A 30 3.06 -0.32 8.75
C SER A 30 4.47 0.29 8.62
N ASN A 31 5.38 -0.05 9.53
CA ASN A 31 6.79 0.35 9.44
C ASN A 31 7.56 -0.38 8.32
N LEU A 32 7.03 -1.46 7.76
CA LEU A 32 7.65 -2.12 6.61
C LEU A 32 7.70 -1.20 5.38
N ASN A 33 6.73 -0.28 5.24
CA ASN A 33 6.75 0.69 4.15
C ASN A 33 7.97 1.63 4.22
N PRO A 34 8.16 2.45 5.26
CA PRO A 34 9.32 3.34 5.34
C PRO A 34 10.66 2.58 5.36
N LEU A 35 10.72 1.38 5.98
CA LEU A 35 11.93 0.54 5.91
C LEU A 35 12.26 0.12 4.48
N THR A 36 11.26 -0.31 3.72
CA THR A 36 11.43 -0.69 2.32
C THR A 36 11.87 0.51 1.48
N LEU A 37 11.30 1.69 1.70
CA LEU A 37 11.73 2.92 1.01
C LEU A 37 13.19 3.25 1.31
N ILE A 38 13.63 3.20 2.57
CA ILE A 38 15.01 3.48 2.96
C ILE A 38 15.99 2.52 2.27
N ILE A 39 15.60 1.26 2.09
CA ILE A 39 16.42 0.25 1.42
C ILE A 39 16.40 0.41 -0.10
N LEU A 40 15.23 0.65 -0.71
CA LEU A 40 15.05 0.64 -2.17
C LEU A 40 15.46 1.96 -2.85
N ILE A 41 15.23 3.12 -2.22
CA ILE A 41 15.57 4.44 -2.80
C ILE A 41 17.05 4.58 -3.20
N PRO A 42 18.05 4.14 -2.42
CA PRO A 42 19.46 4.32 -2.80
C PRO A 42 19.95 3.36 -3.90
N ILE A 43 19.27 2.24 -4.15
CA ILE A 43 19.72 1.20 -5.11
C ILE A 43 19.86 1.73 -6.55
N PRO A 44 18.89 2.48 -7.12
CA PRO A 44 19.02 3.13 -8.43
C PRO A 44 20.26 4.01 -8.57
N TYR A 45 20.62 4.72 -7.50
CA TYR A 45 21.75 5.66 -7.49
C TYR A 45 23.08 4.93 -7.30
N ALA A 46 23.10 3.84 -6.54
CA ALA A 46 24.29 3.02 -6.30
C ALA A 46 24.61 2.08 -7.48
N ALA A 47 23.59 1.59 -8.20
CA ALA A 47 23.74 0.60 -9.26
C ALA A 47 22.92 0.90 -10.53
N PRO A 48 23.19 2.03 -11.23
CA PRO A 48 22.43 2.45 -12.41
C PRO A 48 22.52 1.47 -13.60
N ARG A 49 23.49 0.55 -13.60
CA ARG A 49 23.67 -0.46 -14.65
C ARG A 49 22.80 -1.71 -14.48
N LEU A 50 22.31 -1.97 -13.27
CA LEU A 50 21.47 -3.14 -12.97
C LEU A 50 19.98 -2.84 -13.15
N ILE A 51 19.59 -1.57 -13.08
CA ILE A 51 18.18 -1.18 -13.18
C ILE A 51 17.97 -0.46 -14.51
N LEU A 52 17.40 -1.18 -15.48
CA LEU A 52 16.97 -0.64 -16.76
C LEU A 52 15.69 0.19 -16.55
N PHE A 53 15.80 1.35 -15.91
CA PHE A 53 14.69 2.30 -15.89
C PHE A 53 14.44 2.77 -17.32
N GLU A 54 13.26 2.45 -17.87
CA GLU A 54 12.80 3.09 -19.09
C GLU A 54 12.84 4.62 -18.90
N LYS A 55 13.43 5.33 -19.87
CA LYS A 55 13.73 6.77 -19.76
C LYS A 55 12.49 7.67 -19.67
N SER A 56 11.28 7.14 -19.88
CA SER A 56 10.04 7.93 -19.89
C SER A 56 9.42 7.99 -18.48
N PRO A 57 9.27 9.19 -17.89
CA PRO A 57 8.62 9.36 -16.59
C PRO A 57 7.18 8.82 -16.56
N ILE A 58 6.44 8.93 -17.66
CA ILE A 58 5.04 8.50 -17.76
C ILE A 58 4.93 6.97 -17.66
N LYS A 59 5.86 6.23 -18.29
CA LYS A 59 5.88 4.77 -18.21
C LYS A 59 6.24 4.29 -16.79
N ARG A 60 7.15 4.99 -16.11
CA ARG A 60 7.48 4.70 -14.70
C ARG A 60 6.28 4.91 -13.79
N ILE A 61 5.55 6.01 -13.95
CA ILE A 61 4.32 6.26 -13.19
C ILE A 61 3.32 5.12 -13.44
N THR A 62 3.09 4.75 -14.70
CA THR A 62 2.16 3.65 -15.05
C THR A 62 2.58 2.32 -14.42
N ALA A 63 3.88 2.01 -14.42
CA ALA A 63 4.41 0.83 -13.74
C ALA A 63 4.14 0.88 -12.22
N GLY A 64 4.25 2.07 -11.59
CA GLY A 64 3.87 2.26 -10.19
C GLY A 64 2.40 1.92 -9.93
N PHE A 65 1.48 2.39 -10.77
CA PHE A 65 0.05 2.03 -10.65
C PHE A 65 -0.20 0.52 -10.82
N LEU A 66 0.51 -0.15 -11.73
CA LEU A 66 0.41 -1.60 -11.91
C LEU A 66 0.94 -2.38 -10.70
N VAL A 67 2.06 -1.95 -10.14
CA VAL A 67 2.65 -2.56 -8.94
C VAL A 67 1.74 -2.38 -7.72
N ASP A 68 1.12 -1.22 -7.57
CA ASP A 68 0.13 -0.96 -6.52
C ASP A 68 -1.11 -1.85 -6.68
N ALA A 69 -1.58 -2.07 -7.91
CA ALA A 69 -2.66 -3.02 -8.18
C ALA A 69 -2.28 -4.47 -7.82
N LEU A 70 -1.02 -4.87 -8.07
CA LEU A 70 -0.52 -6.19 -7.65
C LEU A 70 -0.41 -6.30 -6.12
N ALA A 71 -0.05 -5.22 -5.42
CA ALA A 71 -0.05 -5.18 -3.96
C ALA A 71 -1.45 -5.45 -3.39
N MET A 72 -2.47 -4.83 -3.99
CA MET A 72 -3.87 -5.06 -3.60
C MET A 72 -4.36 -6.46 -3.97
N ALA A 73 -3.93 -7.00 -5.11
CA ALA A 73 -4.23 -8.38 -5.47
C ALA A 73 -3.63 -9.36 -4.45
N TRP A 74 -2.42 -9.10 -3.95
CA TRP A 74 -1.83 -9.90 -2.86
C TRP A 74 -2.62 -9.77 -1.56
N ALA A 75 -3.02 -8.57 -1.17
CA ALA A 75 -3.85 -8.34 0.03
C ALA A 75 -5.22 -9.06 -0.04
N ALA A 76 -5.82 -9.15 -1.23
CA ALA A 76 -7.04 -9.90 -1.43
C ALA A 76 -6.81 -11.43 -1.36
N LEU A 77 -5.67 -11.92 -1.86
CA LEU A 77 -5.28 -13.33 -1.73
C LEU A 77 -5.01 -13.71 -0.27
N THR A 78 -4.34 -12.86 0.49
CA THR A 78 -4.12 -13.08 1.93
C THR A 78 -5.44 -13.13 2.68
N GLN A 79 -6.39 -12.24 2.37
CA GLN A 79 -7.74 -12.33 2.94
C GLN A 79 -8.44 -13.64 2.58
N HIS A 80 -8.33 -14.07 1.32
CA HIS A 80 -8.94 -15.32 0.89
C HIS A 80 -8.40 -16.53 1.66
N TRP A 81 -7.09 -16.58 1.89
CA TRP A 81 -6.46 -17.63 2.69
C TRP A 81 -6.84 -17.58 4.17
N ILE A 82 -7.04 -16.38 4.73
CA ILE A 82 -7.58 -16.19 6.08
C ILE A 82 -8.97 -16.81 6.20
N TYR A 83 -9.88 -16.52 5.26
CA TYR A 83 -11.23 -17.07 5.31
C TYR A 83 -11.28 -18.59 5.12
N GLN A 84 -10.40 -19.16 4.28
CA GLN A 84 -10.32 -20.62 4.12
C GLN A 84 -9.78 -21.33 5.37
N SER A 85 -8.88 -20.69 6.10
CA SER A 85 -8.21 -21.28 7.27
C SER A 85 -8.92 -20.97 8.58
N SER A 86 -9.86 -20.02 8.58
CA SER A 86 -10.63 -19.63 9.75
C SER A 86 -11.74 -20.61 10.06
N ILE A 87 -11.85 -21.01 11.33
CA ILE A 87 -12.96 -21.84 11.85
C ILE A 87 -14.31 -21.10 11.71
N CYS A 88 -14.27 -19.77 11.67
CA CYS A 88 -15.43 -18.90 11.52
C CYS A 88 -15.76 -18.53 10.06
N GLY A 89 -15.01 -19.07 9.10
CA GLY A 89 -15.19 -18.81 7.68
C GLY A 89 -15.14 -17.30 7.36
N ASN A 90 -16.20 -16.79 6.75
CA ASN A 90 -16.31 -15.40 6.27
C ASN A 90 -16.56 -14.36 7.38
N ARG A 91 -16.50 -14.74 8.67
CA ARG A 91 -16.63 -13.86 9.84
C ARG A 91 -15.38 -13.92 10.72
N ALA A 92 -14.21 -13.89 10.09
CA ALA A 92 -12.95 -14.04 10.79
C ALA A 92 -12.62 -12.85 11.72
N ALA A 93 -13.27 -11.69 11.54
CA ALA A 93 -13.07 -10.51 12.38
C ALA A 93 -14.05 -10.42 13.58
N ASP A 94 -14.92 -11.42 13.80
CA ASP A 94 -15.84 -11.43 14.95
C ASP A 94 -15.08 -11.73 16.26
N PHE A 95 -15.49 -11.09 17.36
CA PHE A 95 -14.79 -11.17 18.65
C PHE A 95 -14.79 -12.58 19.25
N SER A 96 -15.76 -13.43 18.86
CA SER A 96 -15.85 -14.82 19.29
C SER A 96 -14.89 -15.76 18.57
N CYS A 97 -14.17 -15.29 17.55
CA CYS A 97 -13.35 -16.13 16.69
C CYS A 97 -11.87 -16.06 17.08
N PRO A 98 -11.20 -17.21 17.26
CA PRO A 98 -9.77 -17.22 17.52
C PRO A 98 -8.99 -16.77 16.27
N PRO A 99 -7.83 -16.12 16.43
CA PRO A 99 -6.95 -15.78 15.32
C PRO A 99 -6.56 -17.02 14.51
N VAL A 100 -6.42 -16.84 13.20
CA VAL A 100 -5.97 -17.91 12.30
C VAL A 100 -4.49 -18.20 12.60
N ASP A 101 -4.11 -19.48 12.58
CA ASP A 101 -2.71 -19.91 12.73
C ASP A 101 -1.91 -19.69 11.42
N LEU A 102 -1.99 -18.46 10.92
CA LEU A 102 -1.25 -17.98 9.78
C LEU A 102 -0.39 -16.81 10.24
N SER A 103 0.89 -16.87 9.90
CA SER A 103 1.84 -15.85 10.33
C SER A 103 1.50 -14.50 9.71
N VAL A 104 1.52 -13.45 10.54
CA VAL A 104 1.24 -12.08 10.12
C VAL A 104 2.19 -11.59 9.00
N TRP A 105 3.38 -12.18 8.90
CA TRP A 105 4.39 -11.88 7.89
C TRP A 105 3.95 -12.19 6.46
N ILE A 106 2.86 -12.91 6.24
CA ILE A 106 2.31 -13.14 4.90
C ILE A 106 1.87 -11.84 4.20
N GLN A 107 1.63 -10.76 4.96
CA GLN A 107 1.30 -9.44 4.44
C GLN A 107 2.53 -8.64 3.97
N THR A 108 3.75 -9.07 4.31
CA THR A 108 5.01 -8.38 3.94
C THR A 108 5.08 -8.01 2.45
N PRO A 109 4.69 -8.89 1.50
CA PRO A 109 4.72 -8.54 0.08
C PRO A 109 3.79 -7.36 -0.28
N SER A 110 2.63 -7.21 0.38
CA SER A 110 1.75 -6.05 0.15
C SER A 110 2.46 -4.74 0.50
N TYR A 111 3.14 -4.69 1.65
CA TYR A 111 3.90 -3.51 2.09
C TYR A 111 5.10 -3.23 1.18
N VAL A 112 5.84 -4.27 0.76
CA VAL A 112 7.01 -4.11 -0.11
C VAL A 112 6.60 -3.66 -1.51
N LEU A 113 5.56 -4.25 -2.09
CA LEU A 113 5.03 -3.84 -3.38
C LEU A 113 4.44 -2.43 -3.31
N GLY A 114 3.69 -2.11 -2.25
CA GLY A 114 3.19 -0.76 -1.98
C GLY A 114 4.31 0.28 -1.94
N ALA A 115 5.37 0.04 -1.18
CA ALA A 115 6.55 0.90 -1.12
C ALA A 115 7.25 1.06 -2.48
N SER A 116 7.40 -0.02 -3.22
CA SER A 116 8.01 0.05 -4.56
C SER A 116 7.14 0.85 -5.54
N SER A 117 5.81 0.76 -5.42
CA SER A 117 4.87 1.57 -6.20
C SER A 117 5.02 3.06 -5.90
N GLU A 118 5.31 3.42 -4.66
CA GLU A 118 5.48 4.81 -4.20
C GLU A 118 6.69 5.47 -4.86
N ILE A 119 7.80 4.73 -4.98
CA ILE A 119 8.99 5.20 -5.69
C ILE A 119 8.67 5.54 -7.15
N PHE A 120 7.82 4.73 -7.80
CA PHE A 120 7.50 4.90 -9.21
C PHE A 120 6.38 5.89 -9.50
N ALA A 121 5.33 5.93 -8.67
CA ALA A 121 4.18 6.80 -8.89
C ALA A 121 4.34 8.17 -8.19
N SER A 122 4.65 8.16 -6.89
CA SER A 122 4.68 9.37 -6.06
C SER A 122 5.93 10.21 -6.32
N ILE A 123 7.12 9.62 -6.15
CA ILE A 123 8.39 10.36 -6.29
C ILE A 123 8.58 10.85 -7.73
N THR A 124 8.43 9.95 -8.71
CA THR A 124 8.59 10.29 -10.14
C THR A 124 7.50 11.26 -10.60
N GLY A 125 6.28 11.14 -10.08
CA GLY A 125 5.17 12.04 -10.41
C GLY A 125 5.41 13.47 -9.95
N LEU A 126 5.87 13.64 -8.70
CA LEU A 126 6.23 14.96 -8.15
C LEU A 126 7.44 15.58 -8.87
N GLU A 127 8.48 14.79 -9.12
CA GLU A 127 9.65 15.25 -9.88
C GLU A 127 9.23 15.74 -11.27
N TYR A 128 8.44 14.95 -12.00
CA TYR A 128 7.95 15.32 -13.31
C TYR A 128 7.05 16.58 -13.27
N ALA A 129 6.12 16.67 -12.32
CA ALA A 129 5.26 17.83 -12.16
C ALA A 129 6.06 19.12 -11.90
N PHE A 130 7.14 19.05 -11.11
CA PHE A 130 8.02 20.19 -10.86
C PHE A 130 8.91 20.58 -12.06
N THR A 131 9.18 19.66 -12.99
CA THR A 131 9.89 20.02 -14.24
C THR A 131 9.00 20.82 -15.19
N LEU A 132 7.69 20.62 -15.15
CA LEU A 132 6.71 21.33 -16.00
C LEU A 132 6.20 22.62 -15.35
N ALA A 133 6.24 22.72 -14.02
CA ALA A 133 5.69 23.87 -13.30
C ALA A 133 6.66 25.06 -13.27
N PRO A 134 6.19 26.30 -13.51
CA PRO A 134 7.00 27.49 -13.30
C PRO A 134 7.38 27.64 -11.82
N LYS A 135 8.55 28.23 -11.54
CA LYS A 135 9.16 28.29 -10.18
C LYS A 135 8.21 28.84 -9.11
N ASN A 136 7.31 29.74 -9.48
CA ASN A 136 6.36 30.41 -8.56
C ASN A 136 5.12 29.56 -8.24
N MET A 137 4.90 28.43 -8.94
CA MET A 137 3.70 27.57 -8.78
C MET A 137 4.00 26.23 -8.10
N ARG A 138 5.20 26.03 -7.58
CA ARG A 138 5.55 24.77 -6.88
C ARG A 138 4.63 24.49 -5.68
N SER A 139 4.23 25.53 -4.95
CA SER A 139 3.28 25.40 -3.84
C SER A 139 1.90 24.93 -4.31
N LEU A 140 1.43 25.42 -5.46
CA LEU A 140 0.15 25.01 -6.04
C LEU A 140 0.19 23.53 -6.48
N VAL A 141 1.29 23.09 -7.08
CA VAL A 141 1.47 21.67 -7.47
C VAL A 141 1.42 20.76 -6.24
N THR A 142 2.12 21.12 -5.16
CA THR A 142 2.05 20.35 -3.91
C THR A 142 0.65 20.37 -3.31
N ALA A 143 -0.06 21.51 -3.36
CA ALA A 143 -1.43 21.61 -2.87
C ALA A 143 -2.39 20.69 -3.66
N LEU A 144 -2.27 20.64 -4.99
CA LEU A 144 -3.05 19.74 -5.83
C LEU A 144 -2.75 18.27 -5.54
N PHE A 145 -1.48 17.94 -5.28
CA PHE A 145 -1.07 16.60 -4.89
C PHE A 145 -1.69 16.17 -3.55
N LEU A 146 -1.63 17.02 -2.53
CA LEU A 146 -2.29 16.77 -1.23
C LEU A 146 -3.81 16.70 -1.36
N PHE A 147 -4.40 17.51 -2.23
CA PHE A 147 -5.83 17.49 -2.50
C PHE A 147 -6.29 16.15 -3.10
N GLN A 148 -5.48 15.52 -3.96
CA GLN A 148 -5.76 14.17 -4.45
C GLN A 148 -5.81 13.13 -3.31
N THR A 149 -4.90 13.22 -2.34
CA THR A 149 -4.92 12.37 -1.14
C THR A 149 -6.15 12.64 -0.27
N ALA A 150 -6.60 13.89 -0.16
CA ALA A 150 -7.82 14.23 0.56
C ALA A 150 -9.07 13.61 -0.09
N ILE A 151 -9.21 13.72 -1.41
CA ILE A 151 -10.30 13.07 -2.17
C ILE A 151 -10.26 11.56 -1.94
N SER A 152 -9.06 10.98 -2.00
CA SER A 152 -8.87 9.55 -1.76
C SER A 152 -9.35 9.10 -0.39
N ASN A 153 -9.03 9.84 0.67
CA ASN A 153 -9.51 9.53 2.02
C ASN A 153 -11.02 9.68 2.15
N ALA A 154 -11.61 10.71 1.53
CA ALA A 154 -13.06 10.89 1.53
C ALA A 154 -13.79 9.72 0.84
N ILE A 155 -13.23 9.22 -0.26
CA ILE A 155 -13.73 8.02 -0.95
C ILE A 155 -13.54 6.78 -0.08
N GLY A 156 -12.38 6.63 0.57
CA GLY A 156 -12.12 5.51 1.50
C GLY A 156 -13.14 5.45 2.62
N GLU A 157 -13.47 6.59 3.24
CA GLU A 157 -14.48 6.67 4.28
C GLU A 157 -15.88 6.31 3.76
N ALA A 158 -16.22 6.73 2.54
CA ALA A 158 -17.49 6.36 1.92
C ALA A 158 -17.61 4.83 1.67
N PHE A 159 -16.49 4.13 1.49
CA PHE A 159 -16.44 2.69 1.32
C PHE A 159 -16.27 1.89 2.62
N ASN A 160 -16.03 2.54 3.75
CA ASN A 160 -15.91 1.92 5.06
C ASN A 160 -17.06 0.92 5.39
N PRO A 161 -18.36 1.21 5.13
CA PRO A 161 -19.42 0.23 5.36
C PRO A 161 -19.35 -1.00 4.44
N LEU A 162 -18.70 -0.91 3.28
CA LEU A 162 -18.44 -2.07 2.41
C LEU A 162 -17.22 -2.88 2.87
N SER A 163 -16.28 -2.29 3.60
CA SER A 163 -15.11 -2.98 4.16
C SER A 163 -15.40 -3.73 5.46
N SER A 164 -16.67 -3.91 5.82
CA SER A 164 -17.09 -4.79 6.93
C SER A 164 -17.13 -6.27 6.47
N ASP A 165 -16.89 -7.20 7.39
CA ASP A 165 -16.97 -8.66 7.10
C ASP A 165 -18.29 -8.99 6.39
N PRO A 166 -18.26 -9.73 5.26
CA PRO A 166 -17.20 -10.60 4.74
C PRO A 166 -16.25 -9.96 3.70
N LEU A 167 -16.29 -8.64 3.53
CA LEU A 167 -15.57 -7.92 2.46
C LEU A 167 -14.35 -7.14 2.99
N LEU A 168 -13.87 -7.45 4.20
CA LEU A 168 -12.64 -6.86 4.72
C LEU A 168 -11.50 -7.09 3.70
N MET A 169 -10.94 -6.01 3.17
CA MET A 169 -9.77 -6.00 2.27
C MET A 169 -8.90 -4.81 2.63
#